data_AF-A0A162C394-F1
#
_entry.id   AF-A0A162C394-F1
#
_cell.length_a   1.000
_cell.length_b   1.000
_cell.length_c   1.000
_cell.angle_alpha   90.00
_cell.angle_beta   90.00
_cell.angle_gamma   90.00
#
_symmetry.space_group_name_H-M   'P 1'
#
loop_
_entity.id
_entity.type
_entity.pdbx_description
1 polymer ?
#
loop_
_entity_poly.entity_id
_entity_poly.type
_entity_poly.pdbx_seq_one_letter_code
_entity_poly.pdbx_strand_id
1 'polypeptide(L)'
;FGTDKADPVKRAHTLKTDPWSVEIEGLVKKPARVNLEDLMQWGAMEERIYRLRCVEGWSMVIPWVGYSMADLIRRVEPLPGAKFVEFVTQADPKTMPGLRSSVIDWPYVEGLRMDEAMHPLTLLAFGMYGEVMPKQNGAPLRLVVP
;
A
#
# COMPACT_ATOMS: atom_id res chain seq x y z
N PHE A 1 6.21 11.38 -6.98
CA PHE A 1 7.54 12.04 -6.85
C PHE A 1 7.99 12.72 -8.15
N GLY A 2 7.08 13.30 -8.93
CA GLY A 2 7.32 13.65 -10.34
C GLY A 2 6.55 12.70 -11.27
N THR A 3 6.44 13.07 -12.54
CA THR A 3 5.61 12.37 -13.55
C THR A 3 6.44 11.51 -14.50
N ASP A 4 7.73 11.79 -14.65
CA ASP A 4 8.63 10.96 -15.45
C ASP A 4 8.86 9.60 -14.76
N LYS A 5 8.98 8.51 -15.53
CA LYS A 5 9.25 7.17 -15.00
C LYS A 5 10.53 7.11 -14.17
N ALA A 6 11.53 7.94 -14.48
CA ALA A 6 12.79 8.00 -13.73
C ALA A 6 12.73 8.92 -12.49
N ASP A 7 11.69 9.74 -12.32
CA ASP A 7 11.60 10.67 -11.21
C ASP A 7 11.49 9.97 -9.84
N PRO A 8 10.66 8.92 -9.65
CA PRO A 8 10.58 8.22 -8.37
C PRO A 8 11.92 7.68 -7.88
N VAL A 9 12.72 7.02 -8.72
CA VAL A 9 14.03 6.49 -8.29
C VAL A 9 15.02 7.61 -7.95
N LYS A 10 14.95 8.76 -8.64
CA LYS A 10 15.81 9.92 -8.36
C LYS A 10 15.41 10.66 -7.07
N ARG A 11 14.11 10.73 -6.76
CA ARG A 11 13.58 11.67 -5.75
C ARG A 11 12.98 11.01 -4.52
N ALA A 12 12.60 9.73 -4.55
CA ALA A 12 11.95 9.08 -3.41
C ALA A 12 12.90 8.84 -2.21
N HIS A 13 14.21 9.05 -2.37
CA HIS A 13 15.19 8.94 -1.28
C HIS A 13 14.86 9.85 -0.07
N THR A 14 14.17 10.97 -0.30
CA THR A 14 13.73 11.93 0.73
C THR A 14 12.60 11.43 1.62
N LEU A 15 11.80 10.45 1.15
CA LEU A 15 10.69 9.87 1.91
C LEU A 15 11.20 9.25 3.22
N LYS A 16 10.52 9.54 4.33
CA LYS A 16 10.82 8.94 5.63
C LYS A 16 9.88 7.76 5.84
N THR A 17 10.44 6.56 5.87
CA THR A 17 9.70 5.29 5.97
C THR A 17 9.84 4.63 7.35
N ASP A 18 10.58 5.25 8.27
CA ASP A 18 10.83 4.77 9.63
C ASP A 18 11.00 6.01 10.54
N PRO A 19 10.23 6.14 11.63
CA PRO A 19 9.14 5.24 12.04
C PRO A 19 7.92 5.33 11.09
N TRP A 20 7.13 4.26 11.05
CA TRP A 20 5.89 4.21 10.27
C TRP A 20 4.75 3.55 11.05
N SER A 21 3.55 4.08 10.88
CA SER A 21 2.33 3.53 11.46
C SER A 21 1.16 3.63 10.48
N VAL A 22 0.28 2.63 10.51
CA VAL A 22 -0.96 2.62 9.74
C VAL A 22 -2.14 2.83 10.67
N GLU A 23 -2.99 3.78 10.33
CA GLU A 23 -4.26 4.01 11.01
C GLU A 23 -5.36 3.20 10.33
N ILE A 24 -6.08 2.41 11.12
CA ILE A 24 -7.23 1.62 10.70
C ILE A 24 -8.43 2.14 11.46
N GLU A 25 -9.38 2.72 10.73
CA GLU A 25 -10.54 3.41 11.27
C GLU A 25 -11.83 3.08 10.51
N GLY A 26 -12.91 3.81 10.79
CA GLY A 26 -14.20 3.62 10.15
C GLY A 26 -15.01 2.47 10.75
N LEU A 27 -15.70 1.70 9.88
CA LEU A 27 -16.67 0.68 10.28
C LEU A 27 -16.01 -0.65 10.67
N VAL A 28 -15.20 -0.62 11.72
CA VAL A 28 -14.49 -1.79 12.30
C VAL A 28 -14.73 -1.87 13.80
N LYS A 29 -14.70 -3.07 14.38
CA LYS A 29 -14.80 -3.22 15.85
C LYS A 29 -13.49 -2.87 16.57
N LYS A 30 -12.35 -3.00 15.90
CA LYS A 30 -11.02 -2.79 16.47
C LYS A 30 -10.25 -1.72 15.70
N PRO A 31 -10.65 -0.44 15.79
CA PRO A 31 -9.85 0.64 15.24
C PRO A 31 -8.51 0.69 15.97
N ALA A 32 -7.43 0.93 15.22
CA ALA A 32 -6.09 0.89 15.77
C ALA A 32 -5.13 1.75 14.95
N ARG A 33 -4.12 2.29 15.65
CA ARG A 33 -2.89 2.76 15.03
C ARG A 33 -1.82 1.71 15.27
N VAL A 34 -1.31 1.11 14.19
CA VAL A 34 -0.43 -0.07 14.25
C VAL A 34 0.93 0.33 13.72
N ASN A 35 1.99 0.07 14.49
CA ASN A 35 3.36 0.27 14.01
C ASN A 35 3.67 -0.74 12.90
N LEU A 36 4.57 -0.39 12.00
CA LEU A 36 4.91 -1.22 10.84
C LEU A 36 5.39 -2.62 11.24
N GLU A 37 6.22 -2.71 12.28
CA GLU A 37 6.82 -3.96 12.76
C GLU A 37 5.76 -4.92 13.29
N ASP A 38 4.76 -4.38 13.99
CA ASP A 38 3.61 -5.14 14.48
C ASP A 38 2.73 -5.56 13.32
N LEU A 39 2.45 -4.64 12.38
CA LEU A 39 1.59 -4.89 11.22
C LEU A 39 2.15 -6.03 10.35
N MET A 40 3.47 -6.11 10.19
CA MET A 40 4.16 -7.18 9.47
C MET A 40 3.96 -8.56 10.13
N GLN A 41 3.70 -8.62 11.44
CA GLN A 41 3.47 -9.87 12.17
C GLN A 41 2.01 -10.34 12.14
N TRP A 42 1.09 -9.59 11.51
CA TRP A 42 -0.33 -9.92 11.51
C TRP A 42 -0.73 -11.03 10.54
N GLY A 43 0.10 -11.31 9.54
CA GLY A 43 -0.09 -12.38 8.57
C GLY A 43 1.22 -13.11 8.30
N ALA A 44 1.12 -14.30 7.71
CA ALA A 44 2.30 -15.03 7.25
C ALA A 44 2.86 -14.37 5.99
N MET A 45 4.13 -13.96 6.03
CA MET A 45 4.79 -13.41 4.83
C MET A 45 4.94 -14.48 3.76
N GLU A 46 4.56 -14.12 2.55
CA GLU A 46 4.62 -14.95 1.35
C GLU A 46 5.30 -14.16 0.24
N GLU A 47 6.02 -14.87 -0.64
CA GLU A 47 6.40 -14.34 -1.94
C GLU A 47 5.35 -14.73 -2.98
N ARG A 48 4.83 -13.73 -3.71
CA ARG A 48 3.86 -13.93 -4.79
C ARG A 48 4.32 -13.27 -6.06
N ILE A 49 4.50 -14.08 -7.10
CA ILE A 49 4.91 -13.63 -8.43
C ILE A 49 3.67 -13.22 -9.22
N TYR A 50 3.44 -11.92 -9.32
CA TYR A 50 2.28 -11.37 -10.02
C TYR A 50 2.66 -10.57 -11.26
N ARG A 51 1.73 -10.53 -12.21
CA ARG A 51 1.80 -9.61 -13.35
C ARG A 51 1.22 -8.28 -12.92
N LEU A 52 2.00 -7.21 -13.03
CA LEU A 52 1.52 -5.84 -12.87
C LEU A 52 1.23 -5.26 -14.25
N ARG A 53 0.00 -4.80 -14.48
CA ARG A 53 -0.42 -4.16 -15.73
C ARG A 53 -0.74 -2.69 -15.49
N CYS A 54 0.09 -1.79 -16.01
CA CYS A 54 -0.20 -0.37 -15.93
C CYS A 54 -1.22 0.04 -16.99
N VAL A 55 -2.13 0.97 -16.66
CA VAL A 55 -3.11 1.52 -17.61
C VAL A 55 -2.44 2.12 -18.87
N GLU A 56 -1.20 2.59 -18.77
CA GLU A 56 -0.42 3.20 -19.87
C GLU A 56 0.11 2.22 -20.93
N GLY A 57 -0.31 0.95 -20.92
CA GLY A 57 0.07 0.02 -22.00
C GLY A 57 1.29 -0.90 -21.74
N TRP A 58 2.01 -0.75 -20.62
CA TRP A 58 3.13 -1.63 -20.24
C TRP A 58 2.81 -2.58 -19.07
N SER A 59 3.67 -3.59 -18.86
CA SER A 59 3.53 -4.57 -17.78
C SER A 59 4.87 -5.08 -17.26
N MET A 60 4.87 -5.66 -16.07
CA MET A 60 6.01 -6.33 -15.45
C MET A 60 5.57 -7.61 -14.74
N VAL A 61 6.50 -8.53 -14.49
CA VAL A 61 6.32 -9.65 -13.57
C VAL A 61 7.18 -9.38 -12.34
N ILE A 62 6.58 -9.35 -11.17
CA ILE A 62 7.23 -8.89 -9.93
C ILE A 62 7.00 -9.91 -8.82
N PRO A 63 8.07 -10.42 -8.17
CA PRO A 63 7.97 -11.21 -6.95
C PRO A 63 7.74 -10.29 -5.75
N TRP A 64 6.47 -10.06 -5.39
CA TRP A 64 6.09 -9.25 -4.24
C TRP A 64 6.22 -10.06 -2.95
N VAL A 65 6.61 -9.41 -1.85
CA VAL A 65 6.66 -10.02 -0.52
C VAL A 65 5.65 -9.32 0.39
N GLY A 66 4.72 -10.09 0.97
CA GLY A 66 3.67 -9.56 1.84
C GLY A 66 2.72 -10.63 2.33
N TYR A 67 1.56 -10.23 2.84
CA TYR A 67 0.50 -11.17 3.22
C TYR A 67 -0.86 -10.73 2.67
N SER A 68 -1.83 -11.65 2.67
CA SER A 68 -3.18 -11.42 2.16
C SER A 68 -3.87 -10.25 2.88
N MET A 69 -4.40 -9.27 2.14
CA MET A 69 -5.13 -8.14 2.73
C MET A 69 -6.33 -8.60 3.58
N ALA A 70 -6.93 -9.74 3.24
CA ALA A 70 -8.00 -10.34 4.00
C ALA A 70 -7.60 -10.70 5.45
N ASP A 71 -6.32 -10.96 5.72
CA ASP A 71 -5.85 -11.31 7.07
C ASP A 71 -5.90 -10.07 7.98
N LEU A 72 -5.50 -8.91 7.47
CA LEU A 72 -5.67 -7.62 8.16
C LEU A 72 -7.15 -7.33 8.40
N ILE A 73 -7.97 -7.45 7.34
CA ILE A 73 -9.41 -7.13 7.43
C ILE A 73 -10.09 -8.02 8.46
N ARG A 74 -9.87 -9.34 8.44
CA ARG A 74 -10.46 -10.25 9.43
C ARG A 74 -10.05 -9.90 10.85
N ARG A 75 -8.80 -9.49 11.07
CA ARG A 75 -8.28 -9.14 12.39
C ARG A 75 -8.97 -7.91 13.00
N VAL A 76 -9.33 -6.91 12.19
CA VAL A 76 -9.98 -5.68 12.66
C VAL A 76 -11.51 -5.79 12.78
N GLU A 77 -12.08 -6.91 12.33
CA GLU A 77 -13.51 -7.25 12.43
C GLU A 77 -14.43 -6.14 11.89
N PRO A 78 -14.62 -6.03 10.56
CA PRO A 78 -15.51 -5.06 9.96
C PRO A 78 -16.94 -5.23 10.45
N LEU A 79 -17.65 -4.12 10.64
CA LEU A 79 -19.06 -4.12 11.00
C LEU A 79 -19.92 -4.51 9.77
N PRO A 80 -21.14 -5.05 9.95
CA PRO A 80 -22.00 -5.49 8.84
C PRO A 80 -22.31 -4.44 7.75
N GLY A 81 -22.17 -3.15 8.07
CA GLY A 81 -22.37 -2.04 7.13
C GLY A 81 -21.14 -1.67 6.28
N ALA A 82 -19.96 -2.24 6.56
CA ALA A 82 -18.73 -1.93 5.82
C ALA A 82 -18.75 -2.56 4.42
N LYS A 83 -18.92 -1.74 3.39
CA LYS A 83 -19.05 -2.19 1.99
C LYS A 83 -17.79 -1.95 1.15
N PHE A 84 -16.93 -1.04 1.57
CA PHE A 84 -15.73 -0.61 0.86
C PHE A 84 -14.59 -0.44 1.84
N VAL A 85 -13.37 -0.53 1.33
CA VAL A 85 -12.13 -0.19 2.03
C VAL A 85 -11.50 0.97 1.29
N GLU A 86 -11.25 2.07 2.00
CA GLU A 86 -10.51 3.22 1.50
C GLU A 86 -9.05 3.13 1.94
N PHE A 87 -8.14 3.49 1.04
CA PHE A 87 -6.70 3.52 1.26
C PHE A 87 -6.21 4.93 1.03
N VAL A 88 -5.51 5.50 2.01
CA VAL A 88 -4.96 6.86 1.92
C VAL A 88 -3.44 6.80 1.99
N THR A 89 -2.76 7.34 0.99
CA THR A 89 -1.30 7.44 0.97
C THR A 89 -0.84 8.61 1.83
N GLN A 90 0.32 8.49 2.48
CA GLN A 90 0.97 9.61 3.15
C GLN A 90 1.09 10.82 2.23
N ALA A 91 0.84 12.02 2.77
CA ALA A 91 1.11 13.29 2.10
C ALA A 91 1.95 14.21 2.99
N ASP A 92 3.27 14.15 2.82
CA ASP A 92 4.22 15.06 3.47
C ASP A 92 4.91 15.98 2.46
N PRO A 93 4.50 17.26 2.32
CA PRO A 93 5.10 18.21 1.37
C PRO A 93 6.60 18.48 1.61
N LYS A 94 7.15 18.13 2.78
CA LYS A 94 8.57 18.31 3.10
C LYS A 94 9.43 17.22 2.45
N THR A 95 8.92 15.99 2.38
CA THR A 95 9.66 14.83 1.86
C THR A 95 9.14 14.33 0.52
N MET A 96 7.95 14.75 0.09
CA MET A 96 7.28 14.33 -1.15
C MET A 96 7.09 15.54 -2.10
N PRO A 97 8.13 15.94 -2.86
CA PRO A 97 8.07 17.15 -3.70
C PRO A 97 6.99 17.11 -4.78
N GLY A 98 6.53 15.92 -5.17
CA GLY A 98 5.46 15.75 -6.16
C GLY A 98 4.09 16.27 -5.72
N LEU A 99 3.86 16.46 -4.41
CA LEU A 99 2.58 16.94 -3.87
C LEU A 99 2.25 18.38 -4.29
N ARG A 100 3.22 19.14 -4.79
CA ARG A 100 3.01 20.50 -5.32
C ARG A 100 2.40 20.52 -6.72
N SER A 101 2.38 19.37 -7.38
CA SER A 101 1.86 19.22 -8.74
C SER A 101 0.35 19.06 -8.72
N SER A 102 -0.37 19.74 -9.60
CA SER A 102 -1.83 19.63 -9.76
C SER A 102 -2.25 18.51 -10.72
N VAL A 103 -1.44 17.45 -10.84
CA VAL A 103 -1.73 16.34 -11.78
C VAL A 103 -2.84 15.42 -11.26
N ILE A 104 -3.01 15.40 -9.94
CA ILE A 104 -4.10 14.75 -9.20
C ILE A 104 -4.40 15.58 -7.95
N ASP A 105 -5.55 15.31 -7.34
CA ASP A 105 -5.85 15.78 -5.99
C ASP A 105 -5.07 14.92 -4.99
N TRP A 106 -4.39 15.57 -4.04
CA TRP A 106 -3.58 14.91 -3.01
C TRP A 106 -4.28 14.94 -1.65
N PRO A 107 -4.09 13.94 -0.76
CA PRO A 107 -3.29 12.72 -0.94
C PRO A 107 -3.84 11.77 -2.01
N TYR A 108 -3.01 10.83 -2.49
CA TYR A 108 -3.51 9.76 -3.34
C TYR A 108 -4.40 8.83 -2.52
N VAL A 109 -5.65 8.68 -2.95
CA VAL A 109 -6.66 7.83 -2.33
C VAL A 109 -7.12 6.78 -3.33
N GLU A 110 -7.37 5.57 -2.85
CA GLU A 110 -7.97 4.48 -3.63
C GLU A 110 -9.02 3.73 -2.83
N GLY A 111 -9.85 2.95 -3.53
CA GLY A 111 -10.92 2.19 -2.92
C GLY A 111 -11.12 0.82 -3.55
N LEU A 112 -11.44 -0.16 -2.71
CA LEU A 112 -11.91 -1.48 -3.16
C LEU A 112 -13.27 -1.79 -2.55
N ARG A 113 -14.10 -2.55 -3.26
CA ARG A 113 -15.25 -3.21 -2.63
C ARG A 113 -14.74 -4.21 -1.59
N MET A 114 -15.52 -4.45 -0.54
CA MET A 114 -15.11 -5.34 0.54
C MET A 114 -14.76 -6.75 0.05
N ASP A 115 -15.45 -7.28 -0.95
CA ASP A 115 -15.16 -8.59 -1.54
C ASP A 115 -13.85 -8.60 -2.35
N GLU A 116 -13.52 -7.52 -3.06
CA GLU A 116 -12.24 -7.33 -3.75
C GLU A 116 -11.08 -7.20 -2.75
N ALA A 117 -11.27 -6.43 -1.68
CA ALA A 117 -10.28 -6.27 -0.62
C ALA A 117 -10.03 -7.59 0.14
N MET A 118 -11.08 -8.40 0.30
CA MET A 118 -11.03 -9.74 0.90
C MET A 118 -10.58 -10.84 -0.08
N HIS A 119 -10.43 -10.52 -1.36
CA HIS A 119 -10.07 -11.51 -2.38
C HIS A 119 -8.66 -12.06 -2.09
N PRO A 120 -8.44 -13.39 -2.17
CA PRO A 120 -7.15 -13.99 -1.81
C PRO A 120 -5.98 -13.52 -2.67
N LEU A 121 -6.22 -12.90 -3.83
CA LEU A 121 -5.15 -12.31 -4.66
C LEU A 121 -4.70 -10.93 -4.19
N THR A 122 -5.55 -10.20 -3.45
CA THR A 122 -5.23 -8.85 -2.95
C THR A 122 -4.19 -8.95 -1.86
N LEU A 123 -3.03 -8.33 -2.09
CA LEU A 123 -1.85 -8.47 -1.27
C LEU A 123 -1.49 -7.13 -0.63
N LEU A 124 -1.19 -7.18 0.66
CA LEU A 124 -0.55 -6.10 1.38
C LEU A 124 0.97 -6.35 1.37
N ALA A 125 1.69 -5.62 0.53
CA ALA A 125 3.11 -5.84 0.25
C ALA A 125 4.02 -4.93 1.09
N PHE A 126 5.10 -5.51 1.61
CA PHE A 126 6.14 -4.86 2.41
C PHE A 126 7.52 -4.94 1.72
N GLY A 127 7.65 -5.81 0.70
CA GLY A 127 8.89 -6.07 0.01
C GLY A 127 8.71 -6.53 -1.43
N MET A 128 9.83 -6.69 -2.12
CA MET A 128 9.91 -7.27 -3.46
C MET A 128 11.33 -7.80 -3.72
N TYR A 129 11.46 -8.86 -4.50
CA TYR A 129 12.76 -9.51 -4.80
C TYR A 129 13.54 -9.94 -3.54
N GLY A 130 12.84 -10.47 -2.54
CA GLY A 130 13.45 -10.91 -1.27
C GLY A 130 13.92 -9.80 -0.34
N GLU A 131 13.76 -8.52 -0.72
CA GLU A 131 14.24 -7.36 0.01
C GLU A 131 13.09 -6.46 0.49
N VAL A 132 13.39 -5.58 1.45
CA VAL A 132 12.45 -4.52 1.88
C VAL A 132 12.10 -3.62 0.69
N MET A 133 10.84 -3.18 0.63
CA MET A 133 10.35 -2.41 -0.51
C MET A 133 11.20 -1.13 -0.71
N PRO A 134 11.68 -0.87 -1.94
CA PRO A 134 12.33 0.40 -2.25
C PRO A 134 11.32 1.57 -2.22
N LYS A 135 11.77 2.76 -1.82
CA LYS A 135 10.90 3.95 -1.68
C LYS A 135 10.17 4.33 -2.97
N GLN A 136 10.82 4.17 -4.13
CA GLN A 136 10.20 4.42 -5.43
C GLN A 136 9.06 3.45 -5.76
N ASN A 137 8.99 2.31 -5.09
CA ASN A 137 7.95 1.31 -5.24
C ASN A 137 6.80 1.48 -4.25
N GLY A 138 6.86 2.45 -3.32
CA GLY A 138 5.81 2.72 -2.33
C GLY A 138 6.13 2.20 -0.94
N ALA A 139 7.40 2.10 -0.57
CA ALA A 139 7.80 1.73 0.79
C ALA A 139 7.19 2.65 1.86
N PRO A 140 6.97 2.15 3.09
CA PRO A 140 7.26 0.78 3.53
C PRO A 140 6.13 -0.23 3.27
N LEU A 141 5.00 0.22 2.73
CA LEU A 141 3.78 -0.57 2.61
C LEU A 141 3.01 -0.18 1.36
N ARG A 142 2.57 -1.18 0.59
CA ARG A 142 1.81 -0.98 -0.64
C ARG A 142 0.72 -2.01 -0.85
N LEU A 143 -0.43 -1.54 -1.35
CA LEU A 143 -1.49 -2.38 -1.89
C LEU A 143 -1.10 -2.94 -3.28
N VAL A 144 -1.32 -4.23 -3.50
CA VAL A 144 -1.14 -4.92 -4.78
C VAL A 144 -2.40 -5.69 -5.14
N VAL A 145 -3.02 -5.32 -6.26
CA VAL A 145 -4.20 -5.96 -6.85
C VAL A 145 -3.83 -6.39 -8.27
N PRO A 146 -3.47 -7.67 -8.50
CA PRO A 146 -2.92 -8.12 -9.78
C PRO A 146 -3.96 -8.27 -10.90
#